data_AF-A0A7W8WPW0-F1
#
_entry.id   AF-A0A7W8WPW0-F1
#
_cell.length_a   1.000
_cell.length_b   1.000
_cell.length_c   1.000
_cell.angle_alpha   90.00
_cell.angle_beta   90.00
_cell.angle_gamma   90.00
#
_symmetry.space_group_name_H-M   'P 1'
#
loop_
_entity.id
_entity.type
_entity.pdbx_description
1 polymer ?
#
loop_
_entity_poly.entity_id
_entity_poly.type
_entity_poly.pdbx_seq_one_letter_code
_entity_poly.pdbx_strand_id
1 'polypeptide(L)' 'MKKRSGRRRRPACPLIGALMRYGTRIVRVIAEASGQRAVIESVREDGRVFRSAVKWISLSELENGLFQEGG' A
#
# COMPACT_ATOMS: atom_id res chain seq x y z
N MET A 1 -19.71 -11.75 -10.24
CA MET A 1 -19.74 -11.84 -8.76
C MET A 1 -18.64 -10.95 -8.16
N LYS A 2 -19.01 -9.83 -7.54
CA LYS A 2 -18.11 -8.80 -6.99
C LYS A 2 -17.46 -9.30 -5.69
N LYS A 3 -16.20 -9.73 -5.76
CA LYS A 3 -15.47 -10.28 -4.59
C LYS A 3 -15.06 -9.12 -3.68
N ARG A 4 -15.89 -8.85 -2.67
CA ARG A 4 -15.56 -7.96 -1.55
C ARG A 4 -14.42 -8.61 -0.75
N SER A 5 -13.17 -8.23 -0.99
CA SER A 5 -12.08 -8.49 -0.04
C SER A 5 -12.02 -7.38 1.00
N GLY A 6 -13.16 -7.11 1.64
CA GLY A 6 -13.20 -6.41 2.92
C GLY A 6 -12.69 -7.37 4.00
N ARG A 7 -11.38 -7.60 4.05
CA ARG A 7 -10.75 -8.22 5.20
C ARG A 7 -9.97 -7.13 5.91
N ARG A 8 -10.68 -6.35 6.75
CA ARG A 8 -10.08 -5.74 7.95
C ARG A 8 -9.54 -6.87 8.83
N ARG A 9 -8.45 -7.50 8.38
CA ARG A 9 -7.57 -8.33 9.20
C ARG A 9 -7.06 -7.37 10.28
N ARG A 10 -6.98 -7.85 11.52
CA ARG A 10 -6.30 -7.15 12.64
C ARG A 10 -5.06 -6.41 12.10
N PRO A 11 -4.69 -5.21 12.62
CA PRO A 11 -3.55 -4.46 12.14
C PRO A 11 -2.34 -5.39 12.23
N ALA A 12 -2.05 -6.01 11.11
CA ALA A 12 -0.98 -6.94 10.88
C ALA A 12 -0.14 -6.22 9.85
N CYS A 13 1.15 -6.37 10.03
CA CYS A 13 2.17 -5.81 9.20
C CYS A 13 1.76 -6.01 7.73
N PRO A 14 1.57 -4.94 6.95
CA PRO A 14 1.28 -5.06 5.54
C PRO A 14 2.32 -5.96 4.88
N LEU A 15 1.89 -6.79 3.94
CA LEU A 15 2.79 -7.73 3.29
C LEU A 15 3.97 -6.97 2.66
N ILE A 16 5.19 -7.37 2.99
CA ILE A 16 6.39 -6.82 2.35
C ILE A 16 6.31 -7.10 0.86
N GLY A 17 6.44 -6.06 0.06
CA GLY A 17 6.27 -6.07 -1.39
C GLY A 17 4.89 -5.61 -1.87
N ALA A 18 3.90 -5.48 -1.00
CA ALA A 18 2.56 -5.03 -1.38
C ALA A 18 2.56 -3.57 -1.86
N LEU A 19 1.76 -3.31 -2.90
CA LEU A 19 1.44 -1.96 -3.34
C LEU A 19 0.22 -1.46 -2.55
N MET A 20 0.36 -0.29 -1.94
CA MET A 20 -0.67 0.36 -1.15
C MET A 20 -0.77 1.83 -1.56
N ARG A 21 -1.85 2.49 -1.13
CA ARG A 21 -2.08 3.90 -1.33
C ARG A 21 -1.76 4.67 -0.06
N TYR A 22 -0.91 5.69 -0.19
CA TYR A 22 -0.58 6.65 0.86
C TYR A 22 -0.95 8.05 0.36
N GLY A 23 -2.07 8.58 0.85
CA GLY A 23 -2.66 9.81 0.32
C GLY A 23 -3.04 9.69 -1.16
N THR A 24 -2.36 10.45 -2.02
CA THR A 24 -2.54 10.44 -3.49
C THR A 24 -1.51 9.57 -4.23
N ARG A 25 -0.55 8.96 -3.52
CA ARG A 25 0.55 8.23 -4.13
C ARG A 25 0.42 6.73 -3.92
N ILE A 26 0.89 5.97 -4.90
CA ILE A 26 1.08 4.52 -4.78
C ILE A 26 2.46 4.27 -4.20
N VAL A 27 2.51 3.44 -3.17
CA VAL A 27 3.72 3.11 -2.43
C VAL A 27 3.87 1.60 -2.34
N ARG A 28 5.11 1.12 -2.32
CA ARG A 28 5.43 -0.27 -2.06
C ARG A 28 5.89 -0.41 -0.62
N VAL A 29 5.36 -1.38 0.12
CA VAL A 29 5.87 -1.73 1.45
C VAL A 29 7.17 -2.51 1.25
N ILE A 30 8.27 -2.08 1.87
CA ILE A 30 9.59 -2.72 1.73
C ILE A 30 10.07 -3.37 3.03
N ALA A 31 9.56 -2.94 4.18
CA ALA A 31 9.86 -3.57 5.46
C ALA A 31 8.78 -3.24 6.50
N GLU A 32 8.70 -4.06 7.54
CA GLU A 32 8.03 -3.70 8.78
C GLU A 32 8.93 -2.76 9.60
N ALA A 33 8.33 -1.79 10.28
CA ALA A 33 8.98 -0.94 11.26
C ALA A 33 8.25 -1.00 12.61
N SER A 34 8.97 -0.70 13.69
CA SER A 34 8.43 -0.75 15.04
C SER A 34 7.24 0.21 15.24
N GLY A 35 6.35 -0.15 16.16
CA GLY A 35 5.21 0.69 16.54
C GLY A 35 4.10 0.75 15.49
N GLN A 36 3.80 -0.39 14.84
CA GLN A 36 2.76 -0.48 13.80
C GLN A 36 3.05 0.42 12.59
N ARG A 37 4.32 0.48 12.20
CA ARG A 37 4.81 1.25 11.06
C ARG A 37 5.28 0.31 9.96
N ALA A 38 5.19 0.75 8.72
CA ALA A 38 5.75 0.07 7.58
C ALA A 38 6.72 1.03 6.89
N VAL A 39 7.89 0.53 6.53
CA VAL A 39 8.77 1.23 5.61
C VAL A 39 8.16 1.09 4.24
N ILE A 40 7.83 2.23 3.64
CA ILE A 40 7.31 2.33 2.29
C ILE A 40 8.36 2.93 1.37
N GLU A 41 8.23 2.62 0.10
CA GLU A 41 8.98 3.15 -1.01
C GLU A 41 8.01 3.74 -2.03
N SER A 42 8.26 4.96 -2.50
CA SER A 42 7.53 5.55 -3.64
C SER A 42 8.51 6.23 -4.57
N VAL A 43 8.11 6.38 -5.82
CA VAL A 43 8.82 7.22 -6.78
C VAL A 43 8.18 8.61 -6.75
N ARG A 44 8.99 9.64 -6.63
CA ARG A 44 8.53 11.02 -6.75
C ARG A 44 8.47 11.45 -8.21
N GLU A 45 7.83 12.59 -8.46
CA GLU A 45 7.73 13.18 -9.80
C GLU A 45 9.11 13.48 -10.42
N ASP A 46 10.11 13.72 -9.59
CA ASP A 46 11.51 13.89 -10.00
C ASP A 46 12.22 12.57 -10.36
N GLY A 47 11.50 11.43 -10.34
CA GLY A 47 12.02 10.10 -10.63
C GLY A 47 12.84 9.47 -9.50
N ARG A 48 13.14 10.20 -8.42
CA ARG A 48 13.87 9.62 -7.29
C ARG A 48 12.97 8.77 -6.42
N VAL A 49 13.58 7.73 -5.88
CA VAL A 49 12.98 6.85 -4.90
C VAL A 49 13.00 7.54 -3.53
N PHE A 50 11.84 7.53 -2.87
CA PHE A 50 11.62 8.06 -1.54
C PHE A 50 11.21 6.93 -0.60
N ARG A 51 11.90 6.81 0.54
CA ARG A 51 11.61 5.82 1.57
C ARG A 51 11.17 6.49 2.86
N SER A 52 10.16 5.95 3.53
CA SER A 52 9.69 6.48 4.81
C SER A 52 8.94 5.45 5.63
N ALA A 53 9.05 5.55 6.95
CA ALA A 53 8.28 4.73 7.88
C ALA A 53 6.95 5.41 8.20
N VAL A 54 5.83 4.89 7.70
CA VAL A 54 4.49 5.43 7.92
C VAL A 54 3.65 4.47 8.77
N LYS A 55 2.63 4.97 9.46
CA LYS A 55 1.72 4.11 10.23
C LYS A 55 0.90 3.24 9.29
N TRP A 56 0.64 1.99 9.65
CA TRP A 56 -0.21 1.10 8.84
C TRP A 56 -1.60 1.68 8.58
N ILE A 57 -2.16 2.42 9.54
CA ILE A 57 -3.47 3.08 9.41
C ILE A 57 -3.52 4.14 8.30
N SER A 58 -2.37 4.66 7.88
CA SER A 58 -2.27 5.65 6.80
C SER A 58 -2.15 4.99 5.43
N LEU A 59 -2.02 3.67 5.38
CA LEU A 59 -1.94 2.89 4.17
C LEU A 59 -3.31 2.26 3.88
N SER A 60 -3.80 2.53 2.69
CA SER A 60 -5.02 1.89 2.17
C SER A 60 -4.65 0.85 1.12
N GLU A 61 -5.35 -0.27 1.09
CA GLU A 61 -5.21 -1.21 -0.02
C GLU A 61 -5.57 -0.51 -1.33
N LEU A 62 -4.76 -0.73 -2.36
CA LEU A 62 -5.12 -0.27 -3.70
C LEU A 62 -6.28 -1.16 -4.15
N GLU A 63 -7.49 -0.61 -4.21
CA GLU A 63 -8.61 -1.33 -4.82
C GLU A 63 -8.18 -1.72 -6.25
N ASN A 64 -8.18 -3.02 -6.55
CA ASN A 64 -7.77 -3.60 -7.85
C ASN A 64 -8.70 -3.13 -9.00
N GLY A 65 -8.66 -1.84 -9.33
CA GLY A 65 -9.39 -1.21 -10.43
C GLY A 65 -8.59 -1.07 -11.72
N LEU A 66 -7.47 -1.78 -11.84
CA LEU A 66 -6.66 -1.89 -13.05
C LEU A 66 -6.65 -3.40 -13.34
N PHE A 67 -7.49 -3.99 -14.18
CA PHE A 67 -7.97 -3.65 -15.52
C PHE A 67 -9.39 -4.20 -15.66
N GLN A 68 -10.34 -3.41 -16.16
CA GLN A 68 -11.59 -3.98 -16.69
C GLN A 68 -11.33 -4.18 -18.18
N GLU A 69 -10.87 -5.38 -18.56
CA GLU A 69 -10.94 -5.78 -19.97
C GLU A 69 -12.41 -5.66 -20.39
N GLY A 70 -12.65 -4.85 -21.42
CA GLY A 70 -13.95 -4.75 -22.05
C GLY A 70 -14.38 -6.11 -22.61
N GLY A 71 -15.64 -6.45 -22.37
CA GLY A 71 -16.38 -7.47 -23.09
C GLY A 71 -17.71 -6.87 -23.53
#